data_AF-A0A1J4VVF0-F1
#
_entry.id   AF-A0A1J4VVF0-F1
#
_cell.length_a   1.000
_cell.length_b   1.000
_cell.length_c   1.000
_cell.angle_alpha   90.00
_cell.angle_beta   90.00
_cell.angle_gamma   90.00
#
_symmetry.space_group_name_H-M   'P 1'
#
loop_
_entity.id
_entity.type
_entity.pdbx_description
1 polymer ?
#
loop_
_entity_poly.entity_id
_entity_poly.type
_entity_poly.pdbx_seq_one_letter_code
_entity_poly.pdbx_strand_id
1 'polypeptide(L)'
;MTKLIQSLSSLATLADQSSDASKIISAVQVVKTFVQESKKQNDASKAMLLEQLETELGTWQTKLSVILNEPAGKKGMVKHVRFWIEKLK
;
A
#
# COMPACT_ATOMS: atom_id res chain seq x y z
N MET A 1 -6.93 -12.83 -2.75
CA MET A 1 -7.36 -11.42 -2.58
C MET A 1 -7.49 -10.98 -1.12
N THR A 2 -8.11 -11.75 -0.21
CA THR A 2 -8.34 -11.36 1.21
C THR A 2 -7.07 -10.90 1.95
N LYS A 3 -5.95 -11.59 1.76
CA LYS A 3 -4.66 -11.23 2.40
C LYS A 3 -4.14 -9.85 1.97
N LEU A 4 -4.26 -9.52 0.68
CA LEU A 4 -3.84 -8.22 0.15
C LEU A 4 -4.68 -7.08 0.77
N ILE A 5 -6.00 -7.23 0.83
CA ILE A 5 -6.90 -6.25 1.44
C ILE A 5 -6.62 -6.07 2.94
N GLN A 6 -6.36 -7.16 3.66
CA GLN A 6 -5.97 -7.10 5.07
C GLN A 6 -4.65 -6.35 5.26
N SER A 7 -3.62 -6.65 4.46
CA SER A 7 -2.33 -5.96 4.54
C SER A 7 -2.42 -4.48 4.18
N LEU A 8 -3.22 -4.11 3.17
CA LEU A 8 -3.51 -2.71 2.86
C LEU A 8 -4.22 -2.01 4.03
N SER A 9 -5.18 -2.68 4.68
CA SER A 9 -5.86 -2.11 5.85
C SER A 9 -4.89 -1.85 7.00
N SER A 10 -4.00 -2.80 7.28
CA SER A 10 -2.93 -2.64 8.28
C SER A 10 -1.96 -1.51 7.93
N LEU A 11 -1.60 -1.36 6.64
CA LEU A 11 -0.77 -0.26 6.18
C LEU A 11 -1.45 1.10 6.40
N ALA A 12 -2.75 1.22 6.11
CA ALA A 12 -3.50 2.45 6.34
C ALA A 12 -3.55 2.81 7.84
N THR A 13 -3.83 1.84 8.72
CA THR A 13 -3.83 2.05 10.17
C THR A 13 -2.46 2.48 10.68
N LEU A 14 -1.41 1.80 10.23
CA LEU A 14 -0.04 2.12 10.64
C LEU A 14 0.40 3.50 10.12
N ALA A 15 0.09 3.82 8.87
CA ALA A 15 0.37 5.11 8.28
C ALA A 15 -0.46 6.25 8.89
N ASP A 16 -1.56 5.96 9.59
CA ASP A 16 -2.35 6.95 10.32
C ASP A 16 -1.81 7.16 11.74
N GLN A 17 -1.50 6.07 12.45
CA GLN A 17 -1.19 6.06 13.88
C GLN A 17 0.30 6.19 14.21
N SER A 18 1.19 5.80 13.31
CA SER A 18 2.62 5.76 13.54
C SER A 18 3.34 6.90 12.82
N SER A 19 4.44 7.37 13.40
CA SER A 19 5.46 8.20 12.72
C SER A 19 6.76 7.41 12.46
N ASP A 20 6.76 6.12 12.81
CA ASP A 20 7.89 5.22 12.61
C ASP A 20 7.95 4.77 11.13
N ALA A 21 8.83 5.42 10.37
CA ALA A 21 9.04 5.12 8.96
C ALA A 21 9.49 3.67 8.73
N SER A 22 10.30 3.09 9.62
CA SER A 22 10.79 1.72 9.47
C SER A 22 9.65 0.69 9.53
N LYS A 23 8.71 0.86 10.48
CA LYS A 23 7.52 -0.01 10.55
C LYS A 23 6.65 0.11 9.29
N ILE A 24 6.48 1.33 8.77
CA ILE A 24 5.66 1.57 7.58
C ILE A 24 6.35 1.01 6.33
N ILE A 25 7.67 1.09 6.20
CA ILE A 25 8.44 0.42 5.13
C ILE A 25 8.21 -1.10 5.19
N SER A 26 8.30 -1.71 6.36
CA SER A 26 8.03 -3.15 6.50
C SER A 26 6.61 -3.50 6.07
N ALA A 27 5.61 -2.69 6.43
CA ALA A 27 4.23 -2.89 5.99
C ALA A 27 4.07 -2.75 4.47
N VAL A 28 4.70 -1.73 3.85
CA VAL A 28 4.73 -1.56 2.39
C VAL A 28 5.33 -2.80 1.71
N GLN A 29 6.43 -3.34 2.26
CA GLN A 29 7.07 -4.54 1.71
C GLN A 29 6.15 -5.77 1.76
N VAL A 30 5.43 -5.96 2.88
CA VAL A 30 4.42 -7.03 3.02
C VAL A 30 3.31 -6.88 1.97
N VAL A 31 2.81 -5.66 1.74
CA VAL A 31 1.81 -5.42 0.70
C VAL A 31 2.39 -5.75 -0.68
N LYS A 32 3.63 -5.34 -0.99
CA LYS A 32 4.28 -5.67 -2.28
C LYS A 32 4.38 -7.18 -2.50
N THR A 33 4.75 -7.96 -1.48
CA THR A 33 4.75 -9.43 -1.55
C THR A 33 3.37 -9.97 -1.92
N PHE A 34 2.30 -9.50 -1.27
CA PHE A 34 0.94 -9.96 -1.59
C PHE A 34 0.43 -9.48 -2.95
N VAL A 35 0.87 -8.32 -3.44
CA VAL A 35 0.59 -7.87 -4.81
C VAL A 35 1.22 -8.83 -5.81
N GLN A 36 2.49 -9.20 -5.63
CA GLN A 36 3.18 -10.15 -6.49
C GLN A 36 2.55 -11.55 -6.46
N GLU A 37 2.16 -12.03 -5.27
CA GLU A 37 1.39 -13.27 -5.15
C GLU A 37 0.05 -13.19 -5.88
N SER A 38 -0.66 -12.07 -5.78
CA SER A 38 -1.95 -11.85 -6.44
C SER A 38 -1.79 -11.80 -7.97
N LYS A 39 -0.71 -11.19 -8.49
CA LYS A 39 -0.37 -11.21 -9.92
C LYS A 39 -0.11 -12.63 -10.42
N LYS A 40 0.59 -13.46 -9.64
CA LYS A 40 0.87 -14.88 -9.98
C LYS A 40 -0.39 -15.75 -10.00
N GLN A 41 -1.41 -15.39 -9.23
CA GLN A 41 -2.72 -16.07 -9.21
C GLN A 41 -3.60 -15.73 -10.42
N ASN A 42 -3.10 -14.92 -11.36
CA ASN A 42 -3.60 -14.71 -12.72
C ASN A 42 -5.07 -14.25 -12.83
N ASP A 43 -5.49 -13.36 -11.94
CA ASP A 43 -6.75 -12.63 -12.09
C ASP A 43 -6.57 -11.48 -13.09
N ALA A 44 -6.73 -11.80 -14.39
CA ALA A 44 -6.52 -10.86 -15.50
C ALA A 44 -7.33 -9.56 -15.35
N SER A 45 -8.49 -9.62 -14.67
CA SER A 45 -9.36 -8.47 -14.44
C SER A 45 -8.75 -7.40 -13.53
N LYS A 46 -7.80 -7.79 -12.67
CA LYS A 46 -7.15 -6.90 -11.68
C LYS A 46 -5.66 -6.68 -11.97
N ALA A 47 -5.11 -7.25 -13.05
CA ALA A 47 -3.69 -7.15 -13.38
C ALA A 47 -3.19 -5.70 -13.50
N MET A 48 -3.93 -4.84 -14.21
CA MET A 48 -3.58 -3.41 -14.35
C MET A 48 -3.65 -2.66 -13.02
N LEU A 49 -4.63 -2.96 -12.17
CA LEU A 49 -4.76 -2.37 -10.83
C LEU A 49 -3.60 -2.78 -9.93
N LEU A 50 -3.19 -4.05 -10.00
CA LEU A 50 -2.06 -4.56 -9.23
C LEU A 50 -0.72 -3.95 -9.69
N GLU A 51 -0.54 -3.70 -10.99
CA GLU A 51 0.63 -3.02 -11.55
C GLU A 51 0.74 -1.56 -11.07
N GLN A 52 -0.38 -0.85 -11.09
CA GLN A 52 -0.46 0.53 -10.60
C GLN A 52 -0.17 0.59 -9.10
N LEU A 53 -0.77 -0.32 -8.32
CA LEU A 53 -0.51 -0.42 -6.88
C LEU A 53 0.97 -0.74 -6.60
N GLU A 54 1.60 -1.66 -7.34
CA GLU A 54 3.02 -2.00 -7.17
C GLU A 54 3.93 -0.78 -7.41
N THR A 55 3.62 -0.01 -8.45
CA THR A 55 4.35 1.23 -8.79
C THR A 55 4.22 2.29 -7.68
N GLU A 56 3.01 2.46 -7.16
CA GLU A 56 2.75 3.41 -6.08
C GLU A 56 3.42 3.00 -4.77
N LEU A 57 3.39 1.71 -4.42
CA LEU A 57 4.13 1.16 -3.27
C LEU A 57 5.64 1.39 -3.41
N GLY A 58 6.19 1.25 -4.63
CA GLY A 58 7.58 1.60 -4.92
C GLY A 58 7.88 3.08 -4.70
N THR A 59 6.97 3.96 -5.11
CA THR A 59 7.09 5.41 -4.88
C THR A 59 7.07 5.74 -3.39
N TRP A 60 6.13 5.16 -2.65
CA TRP A 60 6.04 5.36 -1.19
C TRP A 60 7.27 4.84 -0.48
N GLN A 61 7.79 3.66 -0.84
CA GLN A 61 9.00 3.12 -0.25
C GLN A 61 10.20 4.08 -0.39
N THR A 62 10.36 4.71 -1.55
CA THR A 62 11.46 5.65 -1.82
C THR A 62 11.24 7.02 -1.17
N LYS A 63 9.99 7.50 -1.12
CA LYS A 63 9.66 8.87 -0.66
C LYS A 63 9.07 8.91 0.75
N LEU A 64 9.10 7.80 1.49
CA LEU A 64 8.33 7.66 2.73
C LEU A 64 8.67 8.71 3.78
N SER A 65 9.96 9.00 3.96
CA SER A 65 10.41 10.00 4.94
C SER A 65 9.83 11.38 4.65
N VAL A 66 9.70 11.76 3.36
CA VAL A 66 9.08 13.02 2.94
C VAL A 66 7.57 12.98 3.20
N ILE A 67 6.91 11.90 2.78
CA ILE A 67 5.46 11.70 2.94
C ILE A 67 5.04 11.77 4.41
N LEU A 68 5.82 11.15 5.32
CA LEU A 68 5.48 11.08 6.74
C LEU A 68 5.80 12.38 7.49
N ASN A 69 6.76 13.16 7.04
CA ASN A 69 7.10 14.47 7.62
C ASN A 69 6.11 15.57 7.21
N GLU A 70 5.27 15.33 6.21
CA GLU A 70 4.21 16.25 5.78
C GLU A 70 2.83 15.77 6.27
N PRO A 71 2.10 16.56 7.07
CA PRO A 71 0.75 16.19 7.52
C PRO A 71 -0.22 15.89 6.36
N ALA A 72 -0.08 16.61 5.24
CA ALA A 72 -0.84 16.38 4.02
C ALA A 72 -0.39 15.08 3.30
N GLY A 73 0.91 14.79 3.28
CA GLY A 73 1.48 13.57 2.71
C GLY A 73 0.97 12.32 3.43
N LYS A 74 1.05 12.29 4.76
CA LYS A 74 0.56 11.19 5.60
C LYS A 74 -0.94 10.91 5.36
N LYS A 75 -1.77 11.95 5.39
CA LYS A 75 -3.21 11.84 5.09
C LYS A 75 -3.48 11.40 3.65
N GLY A 76 -2.71 11.89 2.68
CA GLY A 76 -2.77 11.49 1.29
C GLY A 76 -2.51 10.00 1.10
N MET A 77 -1.43 9.48 1.72
CA MET A 77 -1.09 8.06 1.69
C MET A 77 -2.23 7.20 2.24
N VAL A 78 -2.79 7.53 3.41
CA VAL A 78 -3.92 6.79 3.99
C VAL A 78 -5.13 6.77 3.06
N LYS A 79 -5.44 7.91 2.43
CA LYS A 79 -6.55 8.01 1.47
C LYS A 79 -6.34 7.13 0.23
N HIS A 80 -5.12 7.11 -0.31
CA HIS A 80 -4.77 6.28 -1.46
C HIS A 80 -4.81 4.78 -1.12
N VAL A 81 -4.32 4.37 0.06
CA VAL A 81 -4.43 2.98 0.50
C VAL A 81 -5.90 2.55 0.62
N ARG A 82 -6.78 3.41 1.17
CA ARG A 82 -8.22 3.14 1.22
C ARG A 82 -8.87 3.07 -0.17
N PHE A 83 -8.46 3.92 -1.09
CA PHE A 83 -8.91 3.84 -2.49
C PHE A 83 -8.59 2.48 -3.11
N TRP A 84 -7.37 1.96 -2.90
CA TRP A 84 -6.99 0.64 -3.40
C TRP A 84 -7.78 -0.50 -2.78
N ILE A 85 -8.09 -0.42 -1.48
CA ILE A 85 -8.96 -1.39 -0.81
C ILE A 85 -10.32 -1.46 -1.52
N GLU A 86 -10.95 -0.31 -1.82
CA GLU A 86 -12.24 -0.29 -2.51
C GLU A 86 -12.15 -0.80 -3.96
N LYS A 87 -11.04 -0.53 -4.66
CA LYS A 87 -10.83 -1.01 -6.04
C LYS A 87 -10.52 -2.51 -6.14
N LEU A 88 -9.96 -3.09 -5.09
CA LEU A 88 -9.49 -4.48 -5.08
C LEU A 88 -10.42 -5.46 -4.35
N LYS A 89 -11.44 -4.97 -3.63
CA LYS A 89 -12.58 -5.78 -3.16
C LYS A 89 -13.22 -6.54 -4.33
#